data_AF-A0AAN9YUZ1-F1
#
_entry.id   AF-A0AAN9YUZ1-F1
#
_cell.length_a   1.000
_cell.length_b   1.000
_cell.length_c   1.000
_cell.angle_alpha   90.00
_cell.angle_beta   90.00
_cell.angle_gamma   90.00
#
_symmetry.space_group_name_H-M   'P 1'
#
loop_
_entity.id
_entity.type
_entity.pdbx_description
1 polymer ?
#
loop_
_entity_poly.entity_id
_entity_poly.type
_entity_poly.pdbx_seq_one_letter_code
_entity_poly.pdbx_strand_id
1 'polypeptide(L)'
;MGAWIEWAFIAAYSSDDREGTYNLDHGKRWINTNAFFARLHALNGNGFLATYCTWTMRDAFLSTPTTHYAAMDCHVSSASQWILCSGQNILQHILHPPPQDEKDHMLPKPQPWTLDVWRRWKAGFAAAGEEENLKQETRRLAKKSAALMETLEAVLVPEGEADGVEVPGTGLETNDS
;
A
#
# COMPACT_ATOMS: atom_id res chain seq x y z
N MET A 1 20.48 16.70 -7.18
CA MET A 1 20.38 16.98 -5.72
C MET A 1 19.24 16.20 -5.02
N GLY A 2 18.78 15.05 -5.55
CA GLY A 2 17.69 14.27 -4.91
C GLY A 2 18.15 13.06 -4.09
N ALA A 3 19.27 12.44 -4.46
CA ALA A 3 19.73 11.21 -3.82
C ALA A 3 20.07 11.41 -2.32
N TRP A 4 20.66 12.54 -1.93
CA TRP A 4 21.08 12.77 -0.54
C TRP A 4 19.91 12.91 0.44
N ILE A 5 18.75 13.40 -0.01
CA ILE A 5 17.53 13.49 0.83
C ILE A 5 16.90 12.11 0.96
N GLU A 6 16.91 11.32 -0.11
CA GLU A 6 16.49 9.92 -0.09
C GLU A 6 17.39 9.10 0.85
N TRP A 7 18.71 9.26 0.79
CA TRP A 7 19.66 8.64 1.72
C TRP A 7 19.53 9.17 3.16
N ALA A 8 19.24 10.45 3.38
CA ALA A 8 19.06 11.01 4.72
C ALA A 8 17.73 10.60 5.37
N PHE A 9 16.65 10.45 4.60
CA PHE A 9 15.37 9.91 5.10
C PHE A 9 15.38 8.38 5.23
N ILE A 10 16.06 7.66 4.34
CA ILE A 10 16.39 6.24 4.52
C ILE A 10 17.28 6.04 5.75
N ALA A 11 18.19 6.97 6.05
CA ALA A 11 18.99 6.95 7.28
C ALA A 11 18.18 7.31 8.53
N ALA A 12 17.11 8.10 8.42
CA ALA A 12 16.18 8.37 9.54
C ALA A 12 15.19 7.22 9.78
N TYR A 13 14.79 6.51 8.72
CA TYR A 13 14.20 5.16 8.76
C TYR A 13 15.34 4.13 8.91
N SER A 14 16.21 4.40 9.89
CA SER A 14 17.53 3.81 10.07
C SER A 14 17.47 2.29 10.07
N SER A 15 18.53 1.67 9.57
CA SER A 15 18.83 0.23 9.73
C SER A 15 18.57 -0.27 11.17
N ASP A 16 18.72 0.61 12.18
CA ASP A 16 18.41 0.32 13.59
C ASP A 16 16.94 -0.06 13.86
N ASP A 17 15.96 0.53 13.16
CA ASP A 17 14.55 0.21 13.38
C ASP A 17 14.18 -1.16 12.78
N ARG A 18 14.86 -1.57 11.69
CA ARG A 18 14.72 -2.92 11.14
C ARG A 18 15.29 -3.98 12.09
N GLU A 19 16.43 -3.70 12.69
CA GLU A 19 17.07 -4.59 13.67
C GLU A 19 16.34 -4.59 15.03
N GLY A 20 15.67 -3.49 15.38
CA GLY A 20 14.82 -3.37 16.56
C GLY A 20 13.58 -4.27 16.55
N THR A 21 13.15 -4.79 15.40
CA THR A 21 11.95 -5.65 15.31
C THR A 21 12.05 -6.99 16.03
N TYR A 22 13.26 -7.41 16.42
CA TYR A 22 13.47 -8.57 17.28
C TYR A 22 13.04 -8.32 18.73
N ASN A 23 13.02 -7.05 19.15
CA ASN A 23 12.51 -6.65 20.45
C ASN A 23 10.98 -6.53 20.39
N LEU A 24 10.29 -7.40 21.14
CA LEU A 24 8.82 -7.44 21.19
C LEU A 24 8.18 -6.10 21.56
N ASP A 25 8.81 -5.31 22.43
CA ASP A 25 8.30 -4.01 22.83
C ASP A 25 8.47 -2.96 21.74
N HIS A 26 9.58 -3.04 20.99
CA HIS A 26 9.80 -2.19 19.82
C HIS A 26 8.76 -2.52 18.73
N GLY A 27 8.52 -3.79 18.43
CA GLY A 27 7.52 -4.19 17.44
C GLY A 27 6.10 -3.73 17.80
N LYS A 28 5.70 -3.83 19.07
CA LYS A 28 4.40 -3.31 19.53
C LYS A 28 4.28 -1.78 19.37
N ARG A 29 5.34 -1.04 19.71
CA ARG A 29 5.37 0.43 19.52
C ARG A 29 5.23 0.78 18.05
N TRP A 30 5.93 0.06 17.17
CA TRP A 30 5.86 0.28 15.73
C TRP A 30 4.46 0.04 15.16
N ILE A 31 3.79 -1.05 15.56
CA ILE A 31 2.40 -1.34 15.16
C ILE A 31 1.47 -0.20 15.62
N ASN A 32 1.60 0.25 16.87
CA ASN A 32 0.78 1.33 17.42
C ASN A 32 1.01 2.68 16.69
N THR A 33 2.26 3.00 16.36
CA THR A 33 2.61 4.18 15.56
C THR A 33 1.97 4.12 14.19
N ASN A 34 2.00 2.97 13.51
CA ASN A 34 1.33 2.79 12.22
C ASN A 34 -0.18 2.92 12.31
N ALA A 35 -0.80 2.40 13.38
CA ALA A 35 -2.23 2.59 13.62
C ALA A 35 -2.59 4.08 13.79
N PHE A 36 -1.75 4.82 14.52
CA PHE A 36 -1.92 6.26 14.68
C PHE A 36 -1.80 7.01 13.34
N PHE A 37 -0.74 6.75 12.57
CA PHE A 37 -0.56 7.36 11.25
C PHE A 37 -1.67 7.02 10.26
N ALA A 38 -2.11 5.76 10.25
CA ALA A 38 -3.21 5.34 9.38
C ALA A 38 -4.52 6.07 9.72
N ARG A 39 -4.84 6.24 11.01
CA ARG A 39 -6.01 7.02 11.43
C ARG A 39 -5.87 8.49 11.07
N LEU A 40 -4.70 9.08 11.27
CA LEU A 40 -4.45 10.47 10.89
C LEU A 40 -4.56 10.68 9.38
N HIS A 41 -4.09 9.72 8.59
CA HIS A 41 -4.24 9.72 7.14
C HIS A 41 -5.72 9.61 6.72
N ALA A 42 -6.50 8.76 7.38
CA ALA A 42 -7.93 8.62 7.10
C ALA A 42 -8.71 9.92 7.33
N LEU A 43 -8.27 10.78 8.26
CA LEU A 43 -8.89 12.08 8.54
C LEU A 43 -8.49 13.17 7.54
N ASN A 44 -7.22 13.20 7.14
CA ASN A 44 -6.65 14.35 6.43
C ASN A 44 -6.39 14.10 4.93
N GLY A 45 -6.41 12.85 4.47
CA GLY A 45 -6.09 12.47 3.08
C GLY A 45 -4.71 12.92 2.60
N ASN A 46 -3.81 13.25 3.53
CA ASN A 46 -2.64 14.07 3.24
C ASN A 46 -1.44 13.24 2.75
N GLY A 47 -0.75 13.72 1.70
CA GLY A 47 0.24 12.95 0.94
C GLY A 47 1.50 12.53 1.73
N PHE A 48 1.90 13.28 2.77
CA PHE A 48 3.07 12.92 3.57
C PHE A 48 2.90 11.57 4.30
N LEU A 49 1.71 11.29 4.81
CA LEU A 49 1.43 10.04 5.52
C LEU A 49 1.34 8.84 4.56
N ALA A 50 1.00 9.07 3.28
CA ALA A 50 1.03 8.05 2.25
C ALA A 50 2.45 7.47 2.06
N THR A 51 3.50 8.26 2.27
CA THR A 51 4.88 7.77 2.24
C THR A 51 5.12 6.68 3.30
N TYR A 52 4.63 6.86 4.53
CA TYR A 52 4.76 5.85 5.58
C TYR A 52 3.99 4.57 5.27
N CYS A 53 2.79 4.69 4.70
CA CYS A 53 2.03 3.54 4.21
C CYS A 53 2.84 2.78 3.15
N THR A 54 3.40 3.49 2.17
CA THR A 54 4.23 2.89 1.11
C THR A 54 5.41 2.11 1.68
N TRP A 55 6.16 2.70 2.61
CA TRP A 55 7.29 2.02 3.25
C TRP A 55 6.85 0.80 4.04
N THR A 56 5.78 0.92 4.80
CA THR A 56 5.25 -0.19 5.62
C THR A 56 4.79 -1.35 4.75
N MET A 57 4.06 -1.09 3.66
CA MET A 57 3.64 -2.11 2.71
C MET A 57 4.82 -2.75 1.97
N ARG A 58 5.84 -1.94 1.62
CA ARG A 58 7.05 -2.42 0.96
C ARG A 58 7.83 -3.36 1.89
N ASP A 59 7.97 -3.01 3.15
CA ASP A 59 8.67 -3.83 4.14
C ASP A 59 7.91 -5.14 4.40
N ALA A 60 6.57 -5.12 4.35
CA ALA A 60 5.75 -6.32 4.53
C ALA A 60 5.76 -7.25 3.31
N PHE A 61 5.71 -6.73 2.07
CA PHE A 61 5.37 -7.55 0.89
C PHE A 61 6.27 -7.40 -0.34
N LEU A 62 7.07 -6.34 -0.44
CA LEU A 62 7.84 -6.04 -1.66
C LEU A 62 9.35 -6.10 -1.46
N SER A 63 9.80 -6.17 -0.21
CA SER A 63 11.21 -6.37 0.14
C SER A 63 11.53 -7.86 0.19
N THR A 64 12.81 -8.21 0.06
CA THR A 64 13.28 -9.59 0.25
C THR A 64 12.73 -10.14 1.57
N PRO A 65 12.08 -11.32 1.56
CA PRO A 65 11.50 -11.89 2.78
C PRO A 65 12.56 -11.96 3.88
N THR A 66 12.25 -11.39 5.03
CA THR A 66 13.07 -11.55 6.21
C THR A 66 13.03 -13.02 6.61
N THR A 67 14.18 -13.64 6.89
CA THR A 67 14.23 -15.00 7.44
C THR A 67 13.72 -15.07 8.88
N HIS A 68 13.43 -13.93 9.51
CA HIS A 68 13.04 -13.82 10.90
C HIS A 68 11.53 -13.53 11.06
N TYR A 69 10.77 -14.55 11.46
CA TYR A 69 9.30 -14.44 11.55
C TYR A 69 8.79 -13.36 12.52
N ALA A 70 9.54 -13.00 13.58
CA ALA A 70 9.10 -11.91 14.45
C ALA A 70 9.13 -10.53 13.76
N ALA A 71 10.05 -10.32 12.81
CA ALA A 71 10.10 -9.11 12.02
C ALA A 71 8.92 -9.09 11.03
N MET A 72 8.64 -10.23 10.39
CA MET A 72 7.46 -10.40 9.55
C MET A 72 6.15 -10.16 10.32
N ASP A 73 6.01 -10.69 11.54
CA ASP A 73 4.87 -10.42 12.42
C ASP A 73 4.65 -8.93 12.62
N CYS A 74 5.73 -8.20 12.90
CA CYS A 74 5.71 -6.76 13.11
C CYS A 74 5.28 -6.00 11.83
N HIS A 75 5.91 -6.31 10.69
CA HIS A 75 5.64 -5.64 9.42
C HIS A 75 4.22 -5.92 8.91
N VAL A 76 3.77 -7.19 8.92
CA VAL A 76 2.41 -7.58 8.49
C VAL A 76 1.35 -6.96 9.41
N SER A 77 1.57 -6.98 10.73
CA SER A 77 0.63 -6.36 11.67
C SER A 77 0.54 -4.84 11.49
N SER A 78 1.67 -4.18 11.22
CA SER A 78 1.73 -2.73 10.95
C SER A 78 1.06 -2.37 9.65
N ALA A 79 1.32 -3.13 8.58
CA ALA A 79 0.65 -2.98 7.29
C ALA A 79 -0.87 -3.19 7.42
N SER A 80 -1.29 -4.15 8.23
CA SER A 80 -2.72 -4.40 8.51
C SER A 80 -3.40 -3.16 9.09
N GLN A 81 -2.70 -2.37 9.93
CA GLN A 81 -3.28 -1.16 10.50
C GLN A 81 -3.63 -0.11 9.44
N TRP A 82 -2.81 0.01 8.37
CA TRP A 82 -3.07 0.90 7.26
C TRP A 82 -4.35 0.54 6.52
N ILE A 83 -4.53 -0.74 6.19
CA ILE A 83 -5.74 -1.22 5.52
C ILE A 83 -6.96 -1.07 6.42
N LEU A 84 -6.87 -1.53 7.67
CA LEU A 84 -8.01 -1.53 8.58
C LEU A 84 -8.47 -0.13 8.99
N CYS A 85 -7.57 0.85 9.07
CA CYS A 85 -7.93 2.22 9.45
C CYS A 85 -8.18 3.14 8.25
N SER A 86 -7.53 2.90 7.10
CA SER A 86 -7.51 3.85 5.99
C SER A 86 -7.61 3.21 4.60
N GLY A 87 -7.93 1.93 4.49
CA GLY A 87 -7.97 1.20 3.22
C GLY A 87 -8.86 1.86 2.17
N GLN A 88 -10.03 2.38 2.57
CA GLN A 88 -10.93 3.08 1.66
C GLN A 88 -10.29 4.35 1.07
N ASN A 89 -9.71 5.22 1.92
CA ASN A 89 -9.04 6.44 1.44
C ASN A 89 -7.84 6.12 0.54
N ILE A 90 -7.09 5.06 0.85
CA ILE A 90 -5.97 4.60 0.03
C ILE A 90 -6.49 4.18 -1.36
N LEU A 91 -7.53 3.35 -1.43
CA LEU A 91 -8.10 2.93 -2.71
C LEU A 91 -8.72 4.10 -3.48
N GLN A 92 -9.40 5.02 -2.80
CA GLN A 92 -9.92 6.23 -3.44
C GLN A 92 -8.81 7.09 -4.04
N HIS A 93 -7.67 7.21 -3.37
CA HIS A 93 -6.50 7.93 -3.88
C HIS A 93 -5.88 7.23 -5.10
N ILE A 94 -5.91 5.90 -5.15
CA ILE A 94 -5.50 5.12 -6.32
C ILE A 94 -6.42 5.38 -7.52
N LEU A 95 -7.73 5.36 -7.28
CA LEU A 95 -8.74 5.52 -8.33
C LEU A 95 -8.89 6.97 -8.81
N HIS A 96 -8.69 7.92 -7.90
CA HIS A 96 -8.82 9.35 -8.16
C HIS A 96 -7.57 10.07 -7.65
N PRO A 97 -6.41 9.91 -8.32
CA PRO A 97 -5.20 10.61 -7.92
C PRO A 97 -5.45 12.12 -7.87
N PRO A 98 -5.01 12.83 -6.81
CA PRO A 98 -5.17 14.26 -6.76
C PRO A 98 -4.40 14.92 -7.93
N PRO A 99 -4.84 16.11 -8.39
CA PRO A 99 -4.09 16.87 -9.37
C PRO A 99 -2.65 17.04 -8.86
N GLN A 100 -1.67 16.77 -9.71
CA GLN A 100 -0.28 17.01 -9.33
C GLN A 100 -0.05 18.52 -9.25
N ASP A 101 -0.14 19.09 -8.05
CA ASP A 101 0.33 20.44 -7.83
C ASP A 101 1.84 20.46 -8.05
N GLU A 102 2.28 21.19 -9.08
CA GLU A 102 3.70 21.25 -9.46
C GLU A 102 4.60 21.82 -8.36
N LYS A 103 4.05 22.46 -7.31
CA LYS A 103 4.78 23.31 -6.38
C LYS A 103 5.43 22.63 -5.17
N ASP A 104 5.14 21.36 -4.89
CA ASP A 104 5.75 20.68 -3.75
C ASP A 104 7.06 19.97 -4.16
N HIS A 105 8.10 20.77 -4.41
CA HIS A 105 9.41 20.29 -4.84
C HIS A 105 10.29 19.78 -3.69
N MET A 106 9.82 19.89 -2.44
CA MET A 106 10.67 19.70 -1.26
C MET A 106 10.79 18.24 -0.84
N LEU A 107 9.92 17.35 -1.33
CA LEU A 107 9.97 15.92 -1.07
C LEU A 107 10.05 15.12 -2.38
N PRO A 108 10.82 14.01 -2.41
CA PRO A 108 10.74 13.06 -3.52
C PRO A 108 9.28 12.64 -3.69
N LYS A 109 8.74 12.78 -4.92
CA LYS A 109 7.38 12.34 -5.21
C LYS A 109 7.30 10.84 -4.87
N PRO A 110 6.46 10.42 -3.90
CA PRO A 110 6.27 9.00 -3.66
C PRO A 110 5.77 8.35 -4.94
N GLN A 111 6.23 7.12 -5.19
CA GLN A 111 5.76 6.37 -6.36
C GLN A 111 4.23 6.29 -6.32
N PRO A 112 3.53 6.67 -7.40
CA PRO A 112 2.07 6.70 -7.39
C PRO A 112 1.54 5.30 -7.09
N TRP A 113 0.55 5.24 -6.21
CA TRP A 113 -0.16 4.00 -5.95
C TRP A 113 -1.03 3.66 -7.16
N THR A 114 -0.87 2.45 -7.68
CA THR A 114 -1.68 1.92 -8.76
C THR A 114 -2.55 0.77 -8.26
N LEU A 115 -3.58 0.43 -9.02
CA LEU A 115 -4.43 -0.72 -8.69
C LEU A 115 -3.63 -2.03 -8.66
N ASP A 116 -2.59 -2.16 -9.47
CA ASP A 116 -1.68 -3.31 -9.45
C ASP A 116 -0.85 -3.39 -8.16
N VAL A 117 -0.38 -2.24 -7.64
CA VAL A 117 0.31 -2.18 -6.35
C VAL A 117 -0.63 -2.63 -5.23
N TRP A 118 -1.87 -2.13 -5.25
CA TRP A 118 -2.91 -2.53 -4.30
C TRP A 118 -3.22 -4.02 -4.34
N ARG A 119 -3.41 -4.60 -5.53
CA ARG A 119 -3.64 -6.04 -5.71
C ARG A 119 -2.46 -6.89 -5.23
N ARG A 120 -1.22 -6.43 -5.44
CA ARG A 120 -0.03 -7.08 -4.88
C ARG A 120 -0.02 -7.07 -3.35
N TRP A 121 -0.39 -5.95 -2.72
CA TRP A 121 -0.53 -5.91 -1.26
C TRP A 121 -1.63 -6.84 -0.76
N LYS A 122 -2.80 -6.87 -1.43
CA LYS A 122 -3.89 -7.81 -1.12
C LYS A 122 -3.41 -9.27 -1.18
N ALA A 123 -2.71 -9.64 -2.26
CA ALA A 123 -2.13 -10.97 -2.40
C ALA A 123 -1.10 -11.27 -1.29
N GLY A 124 -0.27 -10.29 -0.93
CA GLY A 124 0.68 -10.39 0.19
C GLY A 124 -0.01 -10.66 1.53
N PHE A 125 -1.11 -9.96 1.84
CA PHE A 125 -1.91 -10.24 3.03
C PHE A 125 -2.56 -11.62 2.99
N ALA A 126 -3.07 -12.06 1.84
CA ALA A 126 -3.64 -13.39 1.69
C ALA A 126 -2.58 -14.48 1.97
N ALA A 127 -1.39 -14.35 1.37
CA ALA A 127 -0.27 -15.26 1.62
C ALA A 127 0.16 -15.25 3.10
N ALA A 128 0.31 -14.07 3.71
CA ALA A 128 0.65 -13.95 5.13
C ALA A 128 -0.44 -14.53 6.05
N GLY A 129 -1.70 -14.56 5.61
CA GLY A 129 -2.79 -15.22 6.33
C GLY A 129 -2.60 -16.74 6.44
N GLU A 130 -1.96 -17.36 5.45
CA GLU A 130 -1.74 -18.81 5.40
C GLU A 130 -0.35 -19.25 5.91
N GLU A 131 0.56 -18.31 6.18
CA GLU A 131 1.92 -18.62 6.68
C GLU A 131 1.91 -19.14 8.13
N GLU A 132 2.09 -20.45 8.30
CA GLU A 132 1.98 -21.14 9.60
C GLU A 132 2.99 -20.68 10.64
N ASN A 133 4.14 -20.17 10.21
CA ASN A 133 5.19 -19.70 11.10
C ASN A 133 4.90 -18.31 11.72
N LEU A 134 3.91 -17.58 11.19
CA LEU A 134 3.45 -16.32 11.78
C LEU A 134 2.54 -16.56 12.98
N LYS A 135 2.55 -15.61 13.92
CA LYS A 135 1.62 -15.63 15.05
C LYS A 135 0.18 -15.68 14.57
N GLN A 136 -0.66 -16.41 15.30
CA GLN A 136 -2.08 -16.55 15.00
C GLN A 136 -2.78 -15.17 14.86
N GLU A 137 -2.44 -14.22 15.72
CA GLU A 137 -3.02 -12.87 15.65
C GLU A 137 -2.61 -12.12 14.38
N THR A 138 -1.32 -12.20 13.99
CA THR A 138 -0.83 -11.62 12.74
C THR A 138 -1.58 -12.20 11.54
N ARG A 139 -1.71 -13.53 11.47
CA ARG A 139 -2.47 -14.21 10.41
C ARG A 139 -3.92 -13.74 10.36
N ARG A 140 -4.57 -13.61 11.51
CA ARG A 140 -5.96 -13.14 11.62
C ARG A 140 -6.11 -11.71 11.10
N LEU A 141 -5.18 -10.81 11.46
CA LEU A 141 -5.15 -9.44 10.96
C LEU A 141 -4.91 -9.40 9.45
N ALA A 142 -4.02 -10.24 8.94
CA ALA A 142 -3.73 -10.33 7.51
C ALA A 142 -4.97 -10.78 6.71
N LYS A 143 -5.63 -11.87 7.15
CA LYS A 143 -6.89 -12.35 6.53
C LYS A 143 -7.99 -11.28 6.54
N LYS A 144 -8.16 -10.59 7.67
CA LYS A 144 -9.14 -9.51 7.79
C LYS A 144 -8.83 -8.35 6.83
N SER A 145 -7.55 -7.99 6.70
CA SER A 145 -7.10 -6.93 5.79
C SER A 145 -7.34 -7.31 4.33
N ALA A 146 -6.96 -8.52 3.91
CA ALA A 146 -7.21 -9.01 2.56
C ALA A 146 -8.72 -9.03 2.22
N ALA A 147 -9.56 -9.50 3.13
CA ALA A 147 -11.01 -9.52 2.94
C ALA A 147 -11.61 -8.11 2.83
N LEU A 148 -11.11 -7.16 3.62
CA LEU A 148 -11.53 -5.76 3.51
C LEU A 148 -11.11 -5.16 2.17
N MET A 149 -9.87 -5.43 1.72
CA MET A 149 -9.39 -4.95 0.42
C MET A 149 -10.23 -5.49 -0.73
N GLU A 150 -10.56 -6.78 -0.70
CA GLU A 150 -11.46 -7.42 -1.67
C GLU A 150 -12.84 -6.74 -1.70
N THR A 151 -13.42 -6.51 -0.52
CA THR A 151 -14.72 -5.83 -0.39
C THR A 151 -14.67 -4.40 -0.94
N LEU A 152 -13.59 -3.66 -0.65
CA LEU A 152 -13.41 -2.30 -1.15
C LEU A 152 -13.23 -2.27 -2.66
N GLU A 153 -12.47 -3.20 -3.25
CA GLU A 153 -12.35 -3.33 -4.70
C GLU A 153 -13.70 -3.59 -5.35
N ALA A 154 -14.48 -4.55 -4.85
CA ALA A 154 -15.79 -4.89 -5.40
C ALA A 154 -16.80 -3.72 -5.32
N VAL A 155 -16.67 -2.84 -4.33
CA VAL A 155 -17.57 -1.69 -4.16
C VAL A 155 -17.14 -0.46 -4.94
N LEU A 156 -15.82 -0.22 -5.07
CA LEU A 156 -15.28 1.05 -5.55
C LEU A 156 -14.66 0.98 -6.95
N VAL A 157 -14.28 -0.21 -7.43
CA VAL A 157 -13.75 -0.38 -8.78
C VAL A 157 -14.92 -0.71 -9.71
N PRO A 158 -15.30 0.19 -10.63
CA PRO A 158 -16.42 -0.04 -11.53
C PRO A 158 -16.17 -1.27 -12.41
N GLU A 159 -17.17 -2.15 -12.49
CA GLU A 159 -17.21 -3.27 -13.44
C GLU A 159 -17.32 -2.74 -14.87
N GLY A 160 -16.21 -2.31 -15.48
CA GLY A 160 -16.28 -1.70 -16.82
C GLY A 160 -14.96 -1.42 -17.54
N GLU A 161 -13.80 -1.68 -16.93
CA GLU A 161 -12.49 -1.49 -17.59
C GLU A 161 -11.95 -2.79 -18.23
N ALA A 162 -12.87 -3.67 -18.63
CA ALA A 162 -12.58 -4.91 -19.33
C ALA A 162 -13.46 -5.01 -20.58
N ASP A 163 -13.31 -4.08 -21.51
CA ASP A 163 -13.34 -4.42 -22.94
C ASP A 163 -12.87 -3.23 -23.76
N GLY A 164 -11.79 -3.44 -24.50
CA GLY A 164 -11.47 -2.60 -25.63
C GLY A 164 -12.60 -2.74 -26.62
N VAL A 165 -13.47 -1.72 -26.69
CA VAL A 165 -14.43 -1.57 -27.78
C VAL A 165 -13.61 -1.41 -29.05
N GLU A 166 -13.40 -2.51 -29.78
CA GLU A 166 -13.13 -2.48 -31.20
C GLU A 166 -14.27 -1.68 -31.85
N VAL A 167 -13.97 -0.44 -32.20
CA VAL A 167 -14.85 0.38 -33.02
C VAL A 167 -14.93 -0.33 -34.39
N PRO A 168 -16.09 -0.87 -34.80
CA PRO A 168 -16.24 -1.42 -36.13
C PRO A 168 -16.04 -0.26 -37.10
N GLY A 169 -14.96 -0.31 -37.88
CA GLY A 169 -14.68 0.65 -38.93
C GLY A 169 -15.89 0.74 -39.86
N THR A 170 -16.58 1.87 -39.81
CA THR A 170 -17.63 2.20 -40.76
C THR A 170 -17.01 2.26 -42.15
N GLY A 171 -17.32 1.26 -42.97
CA GLY A 171 -17.00 1.27 -44.39
C GLY A 171 -17.66 2.49 -45.05
N LEU A 172 -16.83 3.40 -45.55
CA LEU A 172 -17.26 4.41 -46.51
C LEU A 172 -17.41 3.72 -47.86
N GLU A 173 -18.64 3.44 -48.27
CA GLU A 173 -18.98 3.20 -49.67
C GLU A 173 -18.88 4.53 -50.42
N THR A 174 -17.87 4.66 -51.28
CA THR A 174 -17.82 5.71 -52.31
C THR A 174 -18.68 5.27 -53.48
N ASN A 175 -19.83 5.93 -53.64
CA ASN A 175 -20.65 5.81 -54.84
C ASN A 175 -20.04 6.64 -55.98
N ASP A 176 -19.93 5.99 -57.13
CA ASP A 176 -19.53 6.53 -58.43
C ASP A 176 -20.39 7.72 -58.87
N SER A 177 -19.74 8.68 -59.54
CA SER A 177 -20.30 9.54 -60.60
C SER A 177 -19.19 10.05 -61.51
#